data_AF-A0A8E7PEW1-F1
#
_entry.id   AF-A0A8E7PEW1-F1
#
_cell.length_a   1.000
_cell.length_b   1.000
_cell.length_c   1.000
_cell.angle_alpha   90.00
_cell.angle_beta   90.00
_cell.angle_gamma   90.00
#
_symmetry.space_group_name_H-M   'P 1'
#
loop_
_entity.id
_entity.type
_entity.pdbx_description
1 polymer ?
#
loop_
_entity_poly.entity_id
_entity_poly.type
_entity_poly.pdbx_seq_one_letter_code
_entity_poly.pdbx_strand_id
1 'polypeptide(L)' 'DTTEDQSGASFARSTEGWKALSRVAALCNRAEFKTGQENMAILKRDVNGDASEAALLKCCD' A
#
# COMPACT_ATOMS: atom_id res chain seq x y z
N ASP A 1 -4.19 -16.93 5.66
CA ASP A 1 -2.93 -16.92 4.91
C ASP A 1 -2.96 -15.70 4.01
N THR A 2 -2.18 -14.66 4.32
CA THR A 2 -2.12 -13.41 3.54
C THR A 2 -0.65 -13.10 3.28
N THR A 3 -0.12 -13.61 2.18
CA THR A 3 1.29 -13.46 1.81
C THR A 3 1.54 -12.05 1.24
N GLU A 4 2.61 -11.40 1.69
CA GLU A 4 2.98 -10.02 1.28
C GLU A 4 3.88 -9.99 0.03
N ASP A 5 4.08 -11.13 -0.62
CA ASP A 5 4.91 -11.21 -1.82
C ASP A 5 4.19 -10.56 -3.02
N GLN A 6 4.85 -9.56 -3.61
CA GLN A 6 4.38 -8.84 -4.80
C GLN A 6 5.18 -9.23 -6.05
N SER A 7 5.92 -10.35 -6.01
CA SER A 7 6.76 -10.77 -7.14
C SER A 7 5.88 -11.40 -8.23
N GLY A 8 5.45 -10.60 -9.22
CA GLY A 8 4.76 -11.16 -10.39
C GLY A 8 3.82 -10.25 -11.18
N ALA A 9 3.45 -9.08 -10.66
CA ALA A 9 2.54 -8.17 -11.38
C ALA A 9 3.00 -6.72 -11.26
N SER A 10 3.27 -6.08 -12.41
CA SER A 10 3.45 -4.64 -12.51
C SER A 10 2.23 -4.04 -13.19
N PHE A 11 1.47 -3.22 -12.47
CA PHE A 11 0.31 -2.52 -13.02
C PHE A 11 0.75 -1.24 -13.74
N ALA A 12 0.03 -0.86 -14.79
CA ALA A 12 0.26 0.40 -15.50
C ALA A 12 -0.19 1.60 -14.65
N ARG A 13 0.69 2.03 -13.73
CA ARG A 13 0.43 3.12 -12.78
C ARG A 13 0.20 4.49 -13.42
N SER A 14 0.50 4.64 -14.71
CA SER A 14 0.33 5.89 -15.47
C SER A 14 -1.10 6.12 -15.97
N THR A 15 -1.95 5.08 -15.98
CA THR A 15 -3.33 5.17 -16.49
C THR A 15 -4.21 6.06 -15.60
N GLU A 16 -5.18 6.74 -16.20
CA GLU A 16 -6.12 7.59 -15.43
C GLU A 16 -6.97 6.77 -14.46
N GLY A 17 -7.39 5.57 -14.87
CA GLY A 17 -8.13 4.65 -14.00
C GLY A 17 -7.33 4.26 -12.75
N TRP A 18 -6.03 3.97 -12.89
CA TRP A 18 -5.18 3.68 -11.73
C TRP A 18 -5.02 4.89 -10.82
N LYS A 19 -4.81 6.10 -11.37
CA LYS A 19 -4.68 7.33 -10.57
C LYS A 19 -5.94 7.64 -9.75
N ALA A 20 -7.12 7.40 -10.33
CA ALA A 20 -8.38 7.57 -9.62
C ALA A 20 -8.52 6.52 -8.51
N LEU A 21 -8.24 5.26 -8.81
CA LEU A 21 -8.30 4.16 -7.84
C LEU A 21 -7.32 4.36 -6.68
N SER A 22 -6.05 4.66 -6.96
CA SER A 22 -5.02 4.85 -5.94
C SER A 22 -5.33 6.04 -5.04
N ARG A 23 -5.89 7.11 -5.59
CA ARG A 23 -6.35 8.26 -4.80
C ARG A 23 -7.48 7.87 -3.84
N VAL A 24 -8.49 7.13 -4.32
CA VAL A 24 -9.59 6.67 -3.45
C VAL A 24 -9.06 5.71 -2.38
N ALA A 25 -8.21 4.75 -2.76
CA ALA A 25 -7.61 3.81 -1.83
C ALA A 25 -6.75 4.50 -0.76
N ALA A 26 -6.03 5.58 -1.09
CA ALA A 26 -5.27 6.36 -0.12
C ALA A 26 -6.17 7.22 0.79
N LEU A 27 -7.25 7.82 0.26
CA LEU A 27 -8.15 8.70 1.04
C LEU A 27 -9.14 7.92 1.92
N CYS A 28 -9.56 6.73 1.49
CA CYS A 28 -10.54 5.88 2.18
C CYS A 28 -9.88 4.82 3.05
N ASN A 29 -8.66 5.06 3.52
CA ASN A 29 -7.88 4.13 4.33
C ASN A 29 -7.44 4.83 5.63
N ARG A 30 -7.59 4.16 6.76
CA ARG A 30 -7.16 4.68 8.07
C ARG A 30 -5.78 4.18 8.48
N ALA A 31 -5.20 3.27 7.70
CA ALA A 31 -3.88 2.74 8.00
C ALA A 31 -2.77 3.78 7.85
N GLU A 32 -1.78 3.68 8.72
CA GLU A 32 -0.58 4.53 8.71
C GLU A 32 0.69 3.71 8.95
N PHE A 33 1.81 4.09 8.33
CA PHE A 33 3.11 3.52 8.67
C PHE A 33 3.53 3.94 10.07
N LYS A 34 4.14 3.02 10.83
CA LYS A 34 4.75 3.39 12.11
C LYS A 34 5.93 4.34 11.88
N THR A 35 6.11 5.27 12.82
CA THR A 35 7.20 6.27 12.78
C THR A 35 8.58 5.62 12.85
N GLY A 36 9.59 6.22 12.21
CA GLY A 36 10.99 5.78 12.31
C GLY A 36 11.37 4.65 11.34
N GLN A 37 10.53 4.36 10.35
CA GLN A 37 10.73 3.31 9.35
C GLN A 37 10.87 3.86 7.91
N GLU A 38 11.17 5.14 7.77
CA GLU A 38 11.27 5.84 6.49
C GLU A 38 12.35 5.24 5.59
N ASN A 39 13.42 4.71 6.20
CA ASN A 39 14.54 4.05 5.50
C ASN A 39 14.28 2.57 5.16
N MET A 40 13.17 1.99 5.64
CA MET A 40 12.81 0.60 5.33
C MET A 40 12.03 0.53 4.01
N ALA A 41 12.20 -0.58 3.29
CA ALA A 41 11.37 -0.87 2.11
C ALA A 41 9.88 -0.94 2.51
N ILE A 42 9.00 -0.36 1.70
CA ILE A 42 7.57 -0.19 1.98
C ILE A 42 6.90 -1.50 2.42
N LEU A 43 7.18 -2.61 1.72
CA LEU A 43 6.62 -3.93 2.05
C LEU A 43 7.00 -4.42 3.46
N LYS A 44 8.14 -3.99 3.99
CA LYS A 44 8.65 -4.36 5.31
C LYS A 44 8.27 -3.37 6.41
N ARG A 45 7.63 -2.24 6.08
CA ARG A 45 7.19 -1.28 7.09
C ARG A 45 6.00 -1.86 7.86
N ASP A 46 6.04 -1.69 9.18
CA ASP A 46 4.91 -1.94 10.06
C ASP A 46 3.84 -0.87 9.85
N VAL A 47 2.59 -1.31 9.96
CA VAL A 47 1.41 -0.48 9.75
C VAL A 47 0.49 -0.58 10.96
N ASN A 48 -0.07 0.55 11.39
CA ASN A 48 -1.22 0.57 12.30
C ASN A 48 -2.49 0.50 11.44
N GLY A 49 -3.24 -0.59 11.50
CA GLY A 49 -4.43 -0.82 10.68
C GLY A 49 -4.73 -2.31 10.56
N ASP A 50 -5.87 -2.67 9.96
CA ASP A 50 -6.13 -4.08 9.66
C ASP A 50 -5.33 -4.58 8.45
N ALA A 51 -5.28 -5.89 8.24
CA ALA A 51 -4.46 -6.50 7.19
C ALA A 51 -4.83 -6.02 5.77
N SER A 52 -6.11 -5.75 5.51
CA SER A 52 -6.59 -5.27 4.20
C SER A 52 -6.24 -3.80 3.97
N GLU A 53 -6.41 -2.96 5.00
CA GLU A 53 -6.00 -1.56 4.99
C GLU A 53 -4.47 -1.42 4.82
N ALA A 54 -3.70 -2.25 5.52
CA ALA A 54 -2.24 -2.27 5.40
C ALA A 54 -1.77 -2.70 4.01
N ALA A 55 -2.42 -3.69 3.40
CA ALA A 55 -2.12 -4.12 2.05
C ALA A 55 -2.37 -3.00 1.03
N LEU A 56 -3.48 -2.27 1.16
CA LEU A 56 -3.80 -1.12 0.30
C LEU A 56 -2.79 0.02 0.47
N LEU A 57 -2.41 0.33 1.71
CA LEU A 57 -1.42 1.36 2.00
C LEU A 57 -0.07 1.03 1.33
N LYS A 58 0.43 -0.20 1.51
CA LYS A 58 1.68 -0.67 0.90
C LYS A 58 1.63 -0.79 -0.63
N CYS A 59 0.44 -0.93 -1.21
CA CYS A 59 0.25 -1.05 -2.66
C CYS A 59 0.22 0.30 -3.38
N CYS A 60 -0.32 1.33 -2.72
CA CYS A 60 -0.55 2.66 -3.28
C CYS A 60 0.63 3.62 -3.10
N ASP A 61 1.47 3.42 -2.08
CA ASP A 61 2.74 4.14 -1.81
C ASP A 61 3.91 3.49 -2.56
#